data_AF-A0A354HRS2-F1
#
_entry.id   AF-A0A354HRS2-F1
#
_cell.length_a   1.000
_cell.length_b   1.000
_cell.length_c   1.000
_cell.angle_alpha   90.00
_cell.angle_beta   90.00
_cell.angle_gamma   90.00
#
_symmetry.space_group_name_H-M   'P 1'
#
loop_
_entity.id
_entity.type
_entity.pdbx_description
1 polymer ?
#
loop_
_entity_poly.entity_id
_entity_poly.type
_entity_poly.pdbx_seq_one_letter_code
_entity_poly.pdbx_strand_id
1 'polypeptide(L)'
;VVFDIIGVAATAAKMPPLNARAAKKVVGAKQAINLARNSEQVASFCNDVVGDICGIISGSAAAAIVFNLFVNNPNQRYINIITMAFVASLTVGGKGFGKSLAINYSTEILMIVGKIINFAQKLFPFRKAKEGRSNGK
;
A
#
# COMPACT_ATOMS: atom_id res chain seq x y z
N VAL A 1 5.56 -2.95 1.70
CA VAL A 1 5.47 -3.53 0.33
C VAL A 1 4.03 -3.60 -0.16
N VAL A 2 3.10 -4.25 0.57
CA VAL A 2 1.67 -4.35 0.16
C VAL A 2 1.02 -2.97 -0.05
N PHE A 3 1.27 -2.03 0.84
CA PHE A 3 0.72 -0.67 0.75
C PHE A 3 1.27 0.14 -0.45
N ASP A 4 2.53 -0.07 -0.83
CA ASP A 4 3.16 0.54 -2.02
C ASP A 4 2.52 0.02 -3.32
N ILE A 5 2.21 -1.28 -3.38
CA ILE A 5 1.48 -1.89 -4.51
C ILE A 5 0.08 -1.29 -4.66
N ILE A 6 -0.61 -0.98 -3.54
CA ILE A 6 -1.94 -0.34 -3.56
C ILE A 6 -1.83 1.10 -4.07
N GLY A 7 -0.86 1.87 -3.58
CA GLY A 7 -0.63 3.25 -4.04
C GLY A 7 -0.30 3.30 -5.53
N VAL A 8 0.62 2.45 -5.99
CA VAL A 8 1.02 2.36 -7.40
C VAL A 8 -0.13 1.85 -8.28
N ALA A 9 -0.91 0.87 -7.82
CA ALA A 9 -2.08 0.40 -8.55
C ALA A 9 -3.16 1.49 -8.66
N ALA A 10 -3.34 2.34 -7.63
CA ALA A 10 -4.26 3.46 -7.66
C ALA A 10 -3.85 4.50 -8.71
N THR A 11 -2.55 4.79 -8.82
CA THR A 11 -2.03 5.73 -9.83
C THR A 11 -2.02 5.13 -11.24
N ALA A 12 -1.80 3.81 -11.38
CA ALA A 12 -1.75 3.14 -12.67
C ALA A 12 -3.13 2.68 -13.21
N ALA A 13 -4.20 2.78 -12.41
CA ALA A 13 -5.52 2.35 -12.82
C ALA A 13 -6.16 3.30 -13.84
N LYS A 14 -6.71 2.75 -14.92
CA LYS A 14 -7.39 3.52 -15.97
C LYS A 14 -8.89 3.65 -15.66
N MET A 15 -9.45 4.84 -15.91
CA MET A 15 -10.87 5.13 -15.70
C MET A 15 -11.85 4.33 -16.59
N PRO A 16 -11.58 4.08 -17.89
CA PRO A 16 -12.50 3.32 -18.75
C PRO A 16 -12.87 1.91 -18.25
N PRO A 17 -11.92 1.03 -17.86
CA PRO A 17 -12.26 -0.30 -17.36
C PRO A 17 -12.96 -0.25 -15.99
N LEU A 18 -12.65 0.73 -15.14
CA LEU A 18 -13.35 0.94 -13.86
C LEU A 18 -14.80 1.39 -14.07
N ASN A 19 -15.03 2.34 -14.98
CA ASN A 19 -16.37 2.81 -15.32
C ASN A 19 -17.22 1.71 -15.95
N ALA A 20 -16.64 0.85 -16.79
CA ALA A 20 -17.33 -0.32 -17.34
C ALA A 20 -17.75 -1.32 -16.24
N ARG A 21 -16.87 -1.57 -15.24
CA ARG A 21 -17.21 -2.41 -14.08
C ARG A 21 -18.26 -1.75 -13.16
N ALA A 22 -18.27 -0.43 -13.05
CA ALA A 22 -19.30 0.30 -12.32
C ALA A 22 -20.66 0.29 -13.04
N ALA A 23 -20.67 0.38 -14.37
CA ALA A 23 -21.89 0.25 -15.19
C ALA A 23 -22.52 -1.15 -15.03
N LYS A 24 -21.69 -2.20 -14.91
CA LYS A 24 -22.13 -3.57 -14.55
C LYS A 24 -22.51 -3.74 -13.06
N LYS A 25 -22.54 -2.66 -12.27
CA LYS A 25 -22.85 -2.67 -10.83
C LYS A 25 -21.98 -3.64 -10.02
N VAL A 26 -20.71 -3.81 -10.39
CA VAL A 26 -19.79 -4.68 -9.64
C VAL A 26 -19.55 -4.07 -8.24
N VAL A 27 -19.68 -4.91 -7.22
CA VAL A 27 -19.49 -4.53 -5.81
C VAL A 27 -18.08 -3.96 -5.61
N GLY A 28 -17.98 -2.79 -4.98
CA GLY A 28 -16.69 -2.10 -4.73
C GLY A 28 -16.19 -1.22 -5.89
N ALA A 29 -16.87 -1.20 -7.04
CA ALA A 29 -16.42 -0.41 -8.21
C ALA A 29 -16.49 1.10 -7.97
N LYS A 30 -17.49 1.60 -7.22
CA LYS A 30 -17.58 3.03 -6.86
C LYS A 30 -16.41 3.46 -5.98
N GLN A 31 -16.06 2.64 -4.98
CA GLN A 31 -14.92 2.87 -4.11
C GLN A 31 -13.60 2.80 -4.88
N ALA A 32 -13.45 1.85 -5.79
CA ALA A 32 -12.28 1.77 -6.67
C ALA A 32 -12.12 3.02 -7.56
N ILE A 33 -13.22 3.54 -8.14
CA ILE A 33 -13.20 4.80 -8.90
C ILE A 33 -12.78 5.98 -8.00
N ASN A 34 -13.31 6.05 -6.78
CA ASN A 34 -12.94 7.12 -5.85
C ASN A 34 -11.46 7.04 -5.45
N LEU A 35 -10.93 5.82 -5.29
CA LEU A 35 -9.52 5.58 -4.98
C LEU A 35 -8.60 5.96 -6.16
N ALA A 36 -9.02 5.66 -7.40
CA ALA A 36 -8.30 6.09 -8.61
C ALA A 36 -8.32 7.62 -8.80
N ARG A 37 -9.44 8.28 -8.47
CA ARG A 37 -9.56 9.75 -8.52
C ARG A 37 -8.66 10.45 -7.50
N ASN A 38 -8.54 9.89 -6.30
CA ASN A 38 -7.66 10.41 -5.24
C ASN A 38 -6.32 9.66 -5.18
N SER A 39 -5.85 9.15 -6.31
CA SER A 39 -4.65 8.30 -6.38
C SER A 39 -3.41 8.98 -5.81
N GLU A 40 -3.25 10.28 -6.04
CA GLU A 40 -2.13 11.06 -5.51
C GLU A 40 -2.10 11.08 -3.97
N GLN A 41 -3.26 11.28 -3.34
CA GLN A 41 -3.39 11.29 -1.89
C GLN A 41 -3.21 9.89 -1.28
N VAL A 42 -3.69 8.85 -1.97
CA VAL A 42 -3.52 7.45 -1.56
C VAL A 42 -2.07 7.02 -1.69
N ALA A 43 -1.40 7.42 -2.77
CA ALA A 43 0.01 7.12 -3.01
C ALA A 43 0.91 7.78 -1.96
N SER A 44 0.71 9.08 -1.67
CA SER A 44 1.46 9.77 -0.61
C SER A 44 1.17 9.19 0.77
N PHE A 45 -0.09 8.87 1.10
CA PHE A 45 -0.39 8.19 2.36
C PHE A 45 0.31 6.82 2.47
N CYS A 46 0.29 6.03 1.39
CA CYS A 46 0.89 4.71 1.40
C CYS A 46 2.42 4.73 1.43
N ASN A 47 3.02 5.68 0.72
CA ASN A 47 4.46 5.73 0.57
C ASN A 47 5.12 6.54 1.68
N ASP A 48 4.54 7.68 2.06
CA ASP A 48 5.14 8.61 3.01
C ASP A 48 4.69 8.26 4.43
N VAL A 49 3.39 8.28 4.74
CA VAL A 49 2.95 8.06 6.14
C VAL A 49 3.26 6.64 6.61
N VAL A 50 2.87 5.63 5.84
CA VAL A 50 3.13 4.22 6.23
C VAL A 50 4.61 3.88 6.06
N GLY A 51 5.31 4.49 5.09
CA GLY A 51 6.74 4.31 4.89
C GLY A 51 7.56 4.89 6.04
N ASP A 52 7.27 6.11 6.47
CA ASP A 52 7.96 6.81 7.55
C ASP A 52 7.75 6.11 8.89
N ILE A 53 6.51 5.73 9.21
CA ILE A 53 6.21 4.99 10.45
C ILE A 53 6.96 3.65 10.49
N CYS A 54 6.91 2.89 9.40
CA CYS A 54 7.55 1.58 9.33
C CYS A 54 9.08 1.71 9.33
N GLY A 55 9.62 2.73 8.64
CA GLY A 55 11.03 3.06 8.60
C GLY A 55 11.58 3.48 9.96
N ILE A 56 10.86 4.32 10.70
CA ILE A 56 11.24 4.74 12.06
C ILE A 56 11.20 3.54 13.00
N ILE A 57 10.09 2.81 13.07
CA ILE A 57 9.96 1.66 13.99
C ILE A 57 11.02 0.59 13.70
N SER A 58 11.20 0.23 12.42
CA SER A 58 12.21 -0.75 12.03
C SER A 58 13.63 -0.25 12.26
N GLY A 59 13.90 1.03 12.01
CA GLY A 59 15.21 1.64 12.22
C GLY A 59 15.58 1.72 13.70
N SER A 60 14.65 2.13 14.55
CA SER A 60 14.83 2.16 16.00
C SER A 60 15.04 0.76 16.58
N ALA A 61 14.24 -0.22 16.14
CA ALA A 61 14.39 -1.62 16.57
C ALA A 61 15.73 -2.21 16.11
N ALA A 62 16.12 -1.99 14.85
CA ALA A 62 17.41 -2.44 14.33
C ALA A 62 18.58 -1.80 15.09
N ALA A 63 18.52 -0.50 15.38
CA ALA A 63 19.53 0.19 16.17
C ALA A 63 19.65 -0.40 17.59
N ALA A 64 18.53 -0.70 18.26
CA ALA A 64 18.53 -1.32 19.59
C ALA A 64 19.13 -2.73 19.57
N ILE A 65 18.83 -3.53 18.54
CA ILE A 65 19.39 -4.88 18.37
C ILE A 65 20.89 -4.81 18.11
N VAL A 66 21.33 -3.93 17.21
CA VAL A 66 22.76 -3.75 16.90
C VAL A 66 23.53 -3.29 18.13
N PHE A 67 22.96 -2.37 18.92
CA PHE A 67 23.58 -1.89 20.16
C PHE A 67 23.75 -3.02 21.19
N ASN A 68 22.71 -3.85 21.39
CA ASN A 68 22.78 -5.00 22.30
C ASN A 68 23.76 -6.08 21.83
N LEU A 69 23.88 -6.32 20.52
CA LEU A 69 24.82 -7.29 19.97
C LEU A 69 26.28 -6.82 20.09
N PHE A 70 26.51 -5.52 19.90
CA PHE A 70 27.85 -4.92 20.00
C PHE A 70 28.46 -5.09 21.39
N VAL A 71 27.62 -5.04 22.43
CA VAL A 71 28.04 -5.20 23.83
C VAL A 71 28.37 -6.66 24.16
N ASN A 72 27.72 -7.64 23.50
CA ASN A 72 27.77 -9.04 23.93
C ASN A 72 28.73 -9.95 23.14
N ASN A 73 28.97 -9.74 21.83
CA ASN A 73 29.89 -10.62 21.06
C ASN A 73 30.40 -9.98 19.74
N PRO A 74 31.69 -9.60 19.63
CA PRO A 74 32.24 -8.95 18.44
C PRO A 74 32.44 -9.86 17.21
N ASN A 75 32.52 -11.19 17.39
CA ASN A 75 32.95 -12.12 16.32
C ASN A 75 31.84 -12.54 15.33
N GLN A 76 30.55 -12.31 15.63
CA GLN A 76 29.43 -12.67 14.74
C GLN A 76 28.91 -11.52 13.87
N ARG A 77 29.60 -10.36 13.90
CA ARG A 77 29.18 -9.13 13.23
C ARG A 77 29.05 -9.28 11.71
N TYR A 78 29.98 -10.01 11.07
CA TYR A 78 29.99 -10.15 9.61
C TYR A 78 28.82 -10.99 9.08
N ILE A 79 28.48 -12.08 9.75
CA ILE A 79 27.37 -12.96 9.33
C ILE A 79 26.04 -12.21 9.42
N ASN A 80 25.80 -11.48 10.52
CA ASN A 80 24.57 -10.69 10.68
C ASN A 80 24.43 -9.56 9.66
N ILE A 81 25.52 -8.86 9.33
CA ILE A 81 25.49 -7.80 8.31
C ILE A 81 25.15 -8.39 6.93
N ILE A 82 25.76 -9.51 6.56
CA ILE A 82 25.50 -10.18 5.29
C ILE A 82 24.05 -10.67 5.22
N THR A 83 23.55 -11.31 6.28
CA THR A 83 22.16 -11.78 6.33
C THR A 83 21.16 -10.63 6.29
N MET A 84 21.39 -9.53 7.02
CA MET A 84 20.55 -8.32 6.93
C MET A 84 20.59 -7.68 5.56
N ALA A 85 21.77 -7.55 4.95
CA ALA A 85 21.92 -6.99 3.62
C ALA A 85 21.20 -7.84 2.56
N PHE A 86 21.24 -9.17 2.69
CA PHE A 86 20.55 -10.08 1.80
C PHE A 86 19.02 -9.98 1.95
N VAL A 87 18.50 -9.98 3.18
CA VAL A 87 17.06 -9.81 3.46
C VAL A 87 16.59 -8.42 3.02
N ALA A 88 17.36 -7.37 3.26
CA ALA A 88 17.05 -6.01 2.84
C ALA A 88 17.05 -5.89 1.30
N SER A 89 18.03 -6.48 0.61
CA SER A 89 18.09 -6.49 -0.86
C SER A 89 16.88 -7.23 -1.46
N LEU A 90 16.50 -8.39 -0.92
CA LEU A 90 15.30 -9.10 -1.35
C LEU A 90 14.03 -8.28 -1.11
N THR A 91 13.94 -7.60 0.04
CA THR A 91 12.77 -6.79 0.41
C THR A 91 12.64 -5.52 -0.43
N VAL A 92 13.75 -4.82 -0.68
CA VAL A 92 13.79 -3.57 -1.47
C VAL A 92 13.71 -3.89 -2.96
N GLY A 93 14.39 -4.93 -3.43
CA GLY A 93 14.29 -5.44 -4.80
C GLY A 93 12.88 -5.90 -5.16
N GLY A 94 12.17 -6.51 -4.20
CA GLY A 94 10.77 -6.88 -4.34
C GLY A 94 9.82 -5.71 -4.61
N LYS A 95 10.15 -4.47 -4.18
CA LYS A 95 9.36 -3.27 -4.52
C LYS A 95 9.38 -2.97 -6.03
N GLY A 96 10.53 -3.18 -6.70
CA GLY A 96 10.64 -2.94 -8.14
C GLY A 96 9.79 -3.93 -8.95
N PHE A 97 9.85 -5.21 -8.59
CA PHE A 97 9.02 -6.24 -9.24
C PHE A 97 7.53 -6.03 -8.95
N GLY A 98 7.19 -5.67 -7.71
CA GLY A 98 5.82 -5.35 -7.31
C GLY A 98 5.22 -4.16 -8.06
N LYS A 99 6.01 -3.13 -8.40
CA LYS A 99 5.55 -1.99 -9.21
C LYS A 99 5.19 -2.39 -10.64
N SER A 100 5.98 -3.25 -11.28
CA SER A 100 5.67 -3.72 -12.63
C SER A 100 4.40 -4.57 -12.67
N LEU A 101 4.21 -5.43 -11.67
CA LEU A 101 2.96 -6.20 -11.50
C LEU A 101 1.77 -5.29 -11.19
N ALA A 102 1.96 -4.26 -10.35
CA ALA A 102 0.92 -3.28 -10.02
C ALA A 102 0.45 -2.49 -11.23
N ILE A 103 1.33 -2.20 -12.20
CA ILE A 103 0.96 -1.50 -13.44
C ILE A 103 0.17 -2.42 -14.37
N ASN A 104 0.60 -3.67 -14.54
CA ASN A 104 -0.08 -4.63 -15.43
C ASN A 104 -1.45 -5.09 -14.89
N TYR A 105 -1.58 -5.26 -13.57
CA TYR A 105 -2.81 -5.71 -12.90
C TYR A 105 -3.49 -4.62 -12.08
N SER A 106 -3.24 -3.34 -12.40
CA SER A 106 -3.72 -2.18 -11.64
C SER A 106 -5.23 -2.21 -11.37
N THR A 107 -6.01 -2.53 -12.40
CA THR A 107 -7.48 -2.54 -12.32
C THR A 107 -8.01 -3.66 -11.43
N GLU A 108 -7.37 -4.83 -11.45
CA GLU A 108 -7.79 -5.99 -10.65
C GLU A 108 -7.49 -5.76 -9.16
N ILE A 109 -6.28 -5.26 -8.87
CA ILE A 109 -5.83 -4.92 -7.52
C ILE A 109 -6.74 -3.83 -6.93
N LEU A 110 -7.02 -2.77 -7.69
CA LEU A 110 -7.87 -1.68 -7.22
C LEU A 110 -9.31 -2.13 -6.94
N MET A 111 -9.81 -3.09 -7.73
CA MET A 111 -11.14 -3.67 -7.53
C MET A 111 -11.20 -4.55 -6.27
N ILE A 112 -10.13 -5.29 -5.96
CA ILE A 112 -10.02 -6.04 -4.70
C ILE A 112 -10.00 -5.08 -3.52
N VAL A 113 -9.18 -4.02 -3.59
CA VAL A 113 -9.11 -2.99 -2.55
C VAL A 113 -10.46 -2.27 -2.38
N GLY A 114 -11.12 -1.92 -3.49
CA GLY A 114 -12.46 -1.32 -3.47
C GLY A 114 -13.52 -2.22 -2.85
N LYS A 115 -13.44 -3.55 -3.06
CA LYS A 115 -14.30 -4.54 -2.38
C LYS A 115 -14.03 -4.60 -0.88
N ILE A 116 -12.76 -4.62 -0.48
CA ILE A 116 -12.36 -4.63 0.94
C ILE A 116 -12.86 -3.37 1.65
N ILE A 117 -12.71 -2.19 1.04
CA ILE A 117 -13.21 -0.93 1.59
C ILE A 117 -14.74 -0.96 1.71
N ASN A 118 -15.45 -1.44 0.68
CA ASN A 118 -16.91 -1.54 0.73
C ASN A 118 -17.39 -2.54 1.81
N PHE A 119 -16.65 -3.62 2.03
CA PHE A 119 -16.93 -4.57 3.11
C PHE A 119 -16.65 -3.96 4.49
N ALA A 120 -15.52 -3.27 4.65
CA ALA A 120 -15.17 -2.55 5.87
C ALA A 120 -16.19 -1.44 6.19
N GLN A 121 -16.71 -0.73 5.18
CA GLN A 121 -17.77 0.27 5.33
C GLN A 121 -19.11 -0.34 5.75
N LYS A 122 -19.44 -1.56 5.28
CA LYS A 122 -20.61 -2.30 5.78
C LYS A 122 -20.46 -2.69 7.24
N LEU A 123 -19.23 -2.99 7.67
CA LEU A 123 -18.93 -3.39 9.05
C LEU A 123 -18.82 -2.19 10.01
N PHE A 124 -18.38 -1.03 9.53
CA PHE A 124 -18.30 0.22 10.30
C PHE A 124 -19.29 1.28 9.75
N PRO A 125 -20.55 1.29 10.23
CA PRO A 125 -21.60 2.20 9.74
C PRO A 125 -21.40 3.69 10.13
N PHE A 126 -20.36 4.03 10.89
CA PHE A 126 -20.15 5.35 11.50
C PHE A 126 -19.84 6.52 10.54
N ARG A 127 -19.67 6.29 9.23
CA ARG A 127 -19.20 7.34 8.31
C ARG A 127 -20.20 7.75 7.21
N LYS A 128 -21.48 7.42 7.40
CA LYS A 128 -22.56 7.62 6.41
C LYS A 128 -22.92 9.09 6.08
N ALA A 129 -22.26 10.10 6.65
CA ALA A 129 -22.78 11.48 6.62
C ALA A 129 -22.25 12.39 5.50
N LYS A 130 -21.41 11.96 4.55
CA LYS A 130 -20.75 12.91 3.61
C LYS A 130 -20.67 12.50 2.14
N GLU A 131 -21.69 11.84 1.61
CA GLU A 131 -21.77 11.53 0.16
C GLU A 131 -23.17 11.83 -0.40
N GLY A 132 -23.64 13.06 -0.15
CA GLY A 132 -24.98 13.51 -0.52
C GLY A 132 -25.07 14.68 -1.50
N ARG A 133 -23.97 15.27 -1.99
CA ARG A 133 -24.04 16.40 -2.94
C ARG A 133 -22.83 16.46 -3.86
N SER A 134 -22.96 15.94 -5.07
CA SER A 134 -22.49 16.64 -6.28
C SER A 134 -23.11 15.97 -7.51
N ASN A 135 -24.35 16.35 -7.80
CA ASN A 135 -24.98 16.18 -9.10
C ASN A 135 -25.72 17.50 -9.39
N GLY A 136 -25.48 18.08 -10.57
CA GLY A 136 -26.00 19.38 -11.02
C GLY A 136 -24.99 20.50 -10.82
N LYS A 137 -24.47 21.16 -11.86
CA LYS A 137 -24.97 21.44 -13.21
C LYS A 137 -23.85 21.40 -14.23
#